data_AF-A0A3A9SXG5-F1
#
_entry.id   AF-A0A3A9SXG5-F1
#
_cell.length_a   1.000
_cell.length_b   1.000
_cell.length_c   1.000
_cell.angle_alpha   90.00
_cell.angle_beta   90.00
_cell.angle_gamma   90.00
#
_symmetry.space_group_name_H-M   'P 1'
#
loop_
_entity.id
_entity.type
_entity.pdbx_description
1 polymer ?
#
loop_
_entity_poly.entity_id
_entity_poly.type
_entity_poly.pdbx_seq_one_letter_code
_entity_poly.pdbx_strand_id
1 'polypeptide(L)'
;MYYEAKTCIVNHPEYDYDDGITHLFLYAGGKVNTPNKQYGKKLHEMLEYMVSGKRPATPDNDISNIDKLVTSVKSKTEVTKTYMRQWEIEIAMKREAKAEGIAEGKAEGKVEAAIEMINFSRELGADDELIRTKLKDNLKLSDEMIDELFEKV
;
A
#
# COMPACT_ATOMS: atom_id res chain seq x y z
N MET A 1 -7.88 30.70 17.10
CA MET A 1 -7.64 29.64 18.11
C MET A 1 -6.38 28.91 17.68
N TYR A 2 -5.32 28.93 18.48
CA TYR A 2 -4.06 28.26 18.20
C TYR A 2 -3.96 27.04 19.11
N TYR A 3 -3.69 25.87 18.53
CA TYR A 3 -3.51 24.62 19.25
C TYR A 3 -2.07 24.15 19.01
N GLU A 4 -1.33 23.91 20.09
CA GLU A 4 0.03 23.34 20.05
C GLU A 4 -0.02 21.96 20.70
N ALA A 5 0.33 20.92 19.94
CA ALA A 5 0.53 19.57 20.46
C ALA A 5 2.03 19.33 20.65
N LYS A 6 2.45 18.98 21.88
CA LYS A 6 3.84 18.61 22.21
C LYS A 6 3.90 17.16 22.62
N THR A 7 4.80 16.41 22.01
CA THR A 7 5.13 15.04 22.43
C THR A 7 6.30 15.11 23.40
N CYS A 8 6.11 14.58 24.62
CA CYS A 8 7.19 14.39 25.59
C CYS A 8 7.32 12.90 25.93
N ILE A 9 8.56 12.45 26.15
CA ILE A 9 8.86 11.10 26.63
C ILE A 9 9.34 11.27 28.07
N VAL A 10 8.70 10.56 29.00
CA VAL A 10 9.03 10.57 30.43
C VAL A 10 9.19 9.13 30.91
N ASN A 11 10.19 8.89 31.75
CA ASN A 11 10.37 7.60 32.43
C ASN A 11 9.30 7.41 33.52
N HIS A 12 9.05 6.16 33.91
CA HIS A 12 8.09 5.89 34.98
C HIS A 12 8.55 6.54 36.31
N PRO A 13 7.69 7.27 37.04
CA PRO A 13 8.11 8.04 38.22
C PRO A 13 8.68 7.19 39.37
N GLU A 14 8.26 5.93 39.46
CA GLU A 14 8.55 5.04 40.60
C GLU A 14 9.72 4.08 40.36
N TYR A 15 10.25 4.01 39.13
CA TYR A 15 11.31 3.05 38.78
C TYR A 15 12.49 3.77 38.13
N ASP A 16 13.68 3.57 38.73
CA ASP A 16 14.94 3.99 38.14
C ASP A 16 15.52 2.83 37.33
N TYR A 17 15.59 3.01 36.01
CA TYR A 17 16.05 2.00 35.06
C TYR A 17 17.55 2.16 34.79
N ASP A 18 18.39 2.32 35.81
CA ASP A 18 19.86 2.47 35.68
C ASP A 18 20.54 1.15 35.25
N ASP A 19 20.12 0.64 34.09
CA ASP A 19 20.62 -0.55 33.41
C ASP A 19 21.74 -0.22 32.41
N GLY A 20 22.14 1.06 32.34
CA GLY A 20 23.14 1.56 31.41
C GLY A 20 22.66 1.70 29.97
N ILE A 21 21.37 1.45 29.68
CA ILE A 21 20.81 1.55 28.33
C ILE A 21 20.31 2.98 28.09
N THR A 22 20.86 3.65 27.08
CA THR A 22 20.43 4.99 26.67
C THR A 22 19.67 4.93 25.35
N HIS A 23 18.40 5.32 25.38
CA HIS A 23 17.59 5.47 24.17
C HIS A 23 17.55 6.93 23.71
N LEU A 24 18.05 7.21 22.50
CA LEU A 24 17.96 8.53 21.88
C LEU A 24 16.82 8.56 20.86
N PHE A 25 15.83 9.41 21.10
CA PHE A 25 14.73 9.65 20.17
C PHE A 25 14.96 10.95 19.41
N LEU A 26 15.13 10.86 18.09
CA LEU A 26 15.42 11.99 17.22
C LEU A 26 14.26 12.22 16.25
N TYR A 27 13.73 13.45 16.23
CA TYR A 27 12.67 13.82 15.30
C TYR A 27 13.26 14.39 14.01
N ALA A 28 13.14 13.64 12.91
CA ALA A 28 13.75 14.01 11.61
C ALA A 28 12.91 14.98 10.76
N GLY A 29 11.60 15.09 11.00
CA GLY A 29 10.69 15.94 10.21
C GLY A 29 10.57 17.39 10.70
N GLY A 30 11.36 17.79 11.69
CA GLY A 30 11.27 19.10 12.34
C GLY A 30 12.29 20.11 11.84
N LYS A 31 12.16 21.35 12.31
CA LYS A 31 13.21 22.37 12.14
C LYS A 31 14.33 22.12 13.13
N VAL A 32 15.57 22.43 12.73
CA VAL A 32 16.74 22.33 13.59
C VAL A 32 16.60 23.28 14.78
N ASN A 33 16.40 22.71 15.97
CA ASN A 33 16.26 23.46 17.23
C ASN A 33 17.52 23.36 18.10
N THR A 34 18.69 23.22 17.50
CA THR A 34 19.95 23.09 18.23
C THR A 34 20.63 24.46 18.38
N PRO A 35 21.23 24.75 19.55
CA PRO A 35 21.91 26.02 19.78
C PRO A 35 23.17 26.18 18.92
N ASN A 36 23.84 25.07 18.57
CA ASN A 36 24.96 25.05 17.65
C ASN A 36 24.48 24.78 16.21
N LYS A 37 24.48 25.84 15.38
CA LYS A 37 24.02 25.77 13.99
C LYS A 37 24.81 24.79 13.11
N GLN A 38 26.12 24.64 13.34
CA GLN A 38 26.96 23.76 12.52
C GLN A 38 26.71 22.29 12.85
N TYR A 39 26.70 21.96 14.15
CA TYR A 39 26.40 20.60 14.61
C TYR A 39 24.95 20.21 14.29
N GLY A 40 24.02 21.13 14.48
CA GLY A 40 22.62 20.97 14.12
C GLY A 40 22.39 20.67 12.66
N LYS A 41 23.08 21.41 11.78
CA LYS A 41 23.01 21.18 10.33
C LYS A 41 23.52 19.78 9.97
N LYS A 42 24.69 19.39 10.48
CA LYS A 42 25.26 18.05 10.25
C LYS A 42 24.33 16.93 10.70
N LEU A 43 23.78 17.04 11.91
CA LEU A 43 22.85 16.05 12.46
C LEU A 43 21.57 15.97 11.64
N HIS A 44 21.03 17.12 11.21
CA HIS A 44 19.84 17.17 10.38
C HIS A 44 20.06 16.52 9.01
N GLU A 45 21.17 16.84 8.34
CA GLU A 45 21.53 16.24 7.04
C GLU A 45 21.74 14.72 7.16
N MET A 46 22.32 14.25 8.27
CA MET A 46 22.44 12.82 8.56
C MET A 46 21.08 12.15 8.75
N LEU A 47 20.19 12.76 9.54
CA LEU A 47 18.83 12.24 9.76
C LEU A 47 18.02 12.22 8.48
N GLU A 48 18.13 13.27 7.66
CA GLU A 48 17.47 13.34 6.35
C GLU A 48 18.00 12.24 5.41
N TYR A 49 19.31 11.99 5.41
CA TYR A 49 19.90 10.88 4.66
C TYR A 49 19.38 9.52 5.13
N MET A 50 19.29 9.28 6.44
CA MET A 50 18.78 8.01 6.99
C MET A 50 17.31 7.76 6.64
N VAL A 51 16.48 8.80 6.70
CA VAL A 51 15.04 8.69 6.43
C VAL A 51 14.74 8.60 4.93
N SER A 52 15.37 9.45 4.12
CA SER A 52 15.05 9.57 2.69
C SER A 52 15.98 8.77 1.77
N GLY A 53 17.16 8.39 2.24
CA GLY A 53 18.22 7.82 1.42
C GLY A 53 18.84 8.80 0.41
N LYS A 54 18.48 10.10 0.47
CA LYS A 54 18.96 11.11 -0.48
C LYS A 54 20.25 11.76 0.02
N ARG A 55 21.25 11.77 -0.84
CA ARG A 55 22.53 12.45 -0.58
C ARG A 55 22.37 13.97 -0.70
N PRO A 56 22.82 14.76 0.29
CA PRO A 56 22.80 16.22 0.21
C PRO A 56 23.81 16.73 -0.83
N ALA A 57 23.58 17.95 -1.34
CA ALA A 57 24.42 18.56 -2.38
C ALA A 57 25.87 18.80 -1.94
N THR A 58 26.08 19.15 -0.66
CA THR A 58 27.41 19.31 -0.04
C THR A 58 27.49 18.40 1.19
N PRO A 59 27.80 17.11 1.02
CA PRO A 59 27.80 16.16 2.13
C PRO A 59 29.01 16.37 3.04
N ASP A 60 28.79 16.22 4.35
CA ASP A 60 29.87 16.00 5.30
C ASP A 60 30.62 14.69 4.97
N ASN A 61 31.87 14.58 5.39
CA ASN A 61 32.72 13.41 5.18
C ASN A 61 32.07 12.13 5.74
N ASP A 62 31.38 12.23 6.88
CA ASP A 62 30.69 11.09 7.50
C ASP A 62 29.56 10.56 6.63
N ILE A 63 28.73 11.45 6.07
CA ILE A 63 27.64 11.08 5.14
C ILE A 63 28.23 10.45 3.88
N SER A 64 29.33 11.00 3.36
CA SER A 64 30.03 10.46 2.19
C SER A 64 30.56 9.03 2.43
N ASN A 65 31.08 8.76 3.63
CA ASN A 65 31.58 7.43 3.99
C ASN A 65 30.44 6.41 4.12
N ILE A 66 29.34 6.79 4.76
CA ILE A 66 28.15 5.95 4.86
C ILE A 66 27.58 5.69 3.46
N ASP A 67 27.49 6.72 2.61
CA ASP A 67 26.97 6.60 1.25
C ASP A 67 27.78 5.64 0.39
N LYS A 68 29.11 5.67 0.49
CA LYS A 68 29.99 4.68 -0.16
C LYS A 68 29.71 3.28 0.34
N LEU A 69 29.56 3.09 1.65
CA LEU A 69 29.28 1.79 2.24
C LEU A 69 27.92 1.26 1.78
N VAL A 70 26.88 2.09 1.84
CA VAL A 70 25.52 1.77 1.36
C VAL A 70 25.54 1.41 -0.12
N THR A 71 26.25 2.19 -0.95
CA THR A 71 26.40 1.93 -2.38
C THR A 71 27.12 0.60 -2.63
N SER A 72 28.18 0.31 -1.86
CA SER A 72 28.90 -0.97 -1.96
C SER A 72 28.03 -2.16 -1.59
N VAL A 73 27.12 -2.01 -0.62
CA VAL A 73 26.21 -3.07 -0.20
C VAL A 73 25.11 -3.25 -1.25
N LYS A 74 24.55 -2.15 -1.77
CA LYS A 74 23.54 -2.17 -2.85
C LYS A 74 24.07 -2.80 -4.14
N SER A 75 25.36 -2.70 -4.43
CA SER A 75 25.98 -3.32 -5.60
C SER A 75 26.34 -4.80 -5.41
N LYS A 76 26.25 -5.34 -4.19
CA LYS A 76 26.45 -6.78 -3.97
C LYS A 76 25.35 -7.56 -4.64
N THR A 77 25.75 -8.55 -5.44
CA THR A 77 24.85 -9.40 -6.24
C THR A 77 23.76 -10.08 -5.41
N GLU A 78 24.05 -10.46 -4.16
CA GLU A 78 23.08 -11.06 -3.23
C GLU A 78 21.93 -10.11 -2.89
N VAL A 79 22.24 -8.84 -2.62
CA VAL A 79 21.27 -7.79 -2.31
C VAL A 79 20.46 -7.46 -3.56
N THR A 80 21.11 -7.31 -4.72
CA THR A 80 20.43 -7.04 -6.00
C THR A 80 19.48 -8.18 -6.38
N LYS A 81 19.90 -9.45 -6.24
CA LYS A 81 19.05 -10.61 -6.54
C LYS A 81 17.83 -10.69 -5.63
N THR A 82 18.01 -10.42 -4.34
CA THR A 82 16.90 -10.42 -3.37
C THR A 82 15.89 -9.32 -3.70
N TYR A 83 16.38 -8.13 -4.06
CA TYR A 83 15.55 -7.02 -4.52
C TYR A 83 14.79 -7.35 -5.82
N MET A 84 15.48 -7.94 -6.81
CA MET A 84 14.85 -8.39 -8.06
C MET A 84 13.74 -9.43 -7.80
N ARG A 85 13.99 -10.38 -6.90
CA ARG A 85 12.99 -11.40 -6.53
C ARG A 85 11.75 -10.77 -5.89
N GLN A 86 11.91 -9.79 -5.00
CA GLN A 86 10.77 -9.09 -4.42
C GLN A 86 9.98 -8.32 -5.47
N TRP A 87 10.67 -7.64 -6.39
CA TRP A 87 10.06 -6.95 -7.50
C TRP A 87 9.24 -7.88 -8.42
N GLU A 88 9.79 -9.06 -8.74
CA GLU A 88 9.07 -10.08 -9.52
C GLU A 88 7.81 -10.57 -8.80
N ILE A 89 7.89 -10.80 -7.49
CA ILE A 89 6.74 -11.19 -6.65
C ILE A 89 5.67 -10.11 -6.66
N GLU A 90 6.04 -8.83 -6.48
CA GLU A 90 5.09 -7.71 -6.47
C GLU A 90 4.39 -7.55 -7.82
N ILE A 91 5.12 -7.68 -8.93
CA ILE A 91 4.54 -7.66 -10.27
C ILE A 91 3.59 -8.85 -10.48
N ALA A 92 3.96 -10.04 -10.03
CA ALA A 92 3.12 -11.23 -10.13
C ALA A 92 1.80 -11.02 -9.37
N MET A 93 1.87 -10.61 -8.09
CA MET A 93 0.70 -10.30 -7.28
C MET A 93 -0.19 -9.23 -7.92
N LYS A 94 0.39 -8.17 -8.48
CA LYS A 94 -0.38 -7.12 -9.15
C LYS A 94 -1.07 -7.60 -10.42
N ARG A 95 -0.45 -8.54 -11.16
CA ARG A 95 -1.05 -9.15 -12.34
C ARG A 95 -2.18 -10.10 -11.96
N GLU A 96 -1.99 -10.92 -10.95
CA GLU A 96 -3.01 -11.82 -10.41
C GLU A 96 -4.21 -11.04 -9.88
N ALA A 97 -3.99 -10.06 -9.00
CA ALA A 97 -5.06 -9.21 -8.47
C ALA A 97 -5.82 -8.46 -9.56
N LYS A 98 -5.13 -8.01 -10.64
CA LYS A 98 -5.80 -7.39 -11.79
C LYS A 98 -6.61 -8.41 -12.60
N ALA A 99 -6.11 -9.63 -12.78
CA ALA A 99 -6.81 -10.68 -13.49
C ALA A 99 -8.06 -11.12 -12.71
N GLU A 100 -7.94 -11.31 -11.40
CA GLU A 100 -9.05 -11.62 -10.50
C GLU A 100 -10.09 -10.50 -10.50
N GLY A 101 -9.69 -9.24 -10.32
CA GLY A 101 -10.62 -8.11 -10.35
C GLY A 101 -11.33 -7.92 -11.70
N ILE A 102 -10.67 -8.23 -12.83
CA ILE A 102 -11.33 -8.22 -14.15
C ILE A 102 -12.32 -9.39 -14.27
N ALA A 103 -11.99 -10.56 -13.74
CA ALA A 103 -12.85 -11.74 -13.79
C ALA A 103 -14.10 -11.52 -12.91
N GLU A 104 -13.91 -11.04 -11.68
CA GLU A 104 -14.96 -10.69 -10.74
C GLU A 104 -15.87 -9.59 -11.29
N GLY A 105 -15.31 -8.47 -11.76
CA GLY A 105 -16.12 -7.39 -12.34
C GLY A 105 -16.88 -7.81 -13.62
N LYS A 106 -16.34 -8.75 -14.41
CA LYS A 106 -17.09 -9.34 -15.54
C LYS A 106 -18.20 -10.27 -15.07
N ALA A 107 -18.02 -11.00 -13.98
CA ALA A 107 -19.05 -11.87 -13.41
C ALA A 107 -20.18 -11.03 -12.80
N GLU A 108 -19.84 -10.04 -11.99
CA GLU A 108 -20.80 -9.09 -11.40
C GLU A 108 -21.59 -8.34 -12.48
N GLY A 109 -20.92 -7.77 -13.48
CA GLY A 109 -21.61 -7.06 -14.57
C GLY A 109 -22.54 -7.96 -15.40
N LYS A 110 -22.25 -9.26 -15.52
CA LYS A 110 -23.16 -10.22 -16.15
C LYS A 110 -24.38 -10.51 -15.28
N VAL A 111 -24.20 -10.60 -13.97
CA VAL A 111 -25.28 -10.81 -12.99
C VAL A 111 -26.19 -9.59 -12.95
N GLU A 112 -25.65 -8.39 -12.87
CA GLU A 112 -26.42 -7.14 -12.90
C GLU A 112 -27.22 -7.00 -14.20
N ALA A 113 -26.58 -7.21 -15.35
CA ALA A 113 -27.26 -7.17 -16.65
C ALA A 113 -28.36 -8.24 -16.77
N ALA A 114 -28.19 -9.41 -16.17
CA ALA A 114 -29.22 -10.44 -16.14
C ALA A 114 -30.41 -10.02 -15.29
N ILE A 115 -30.19 -9.44 -14.11
CA ILE A 115 -31.24 -8.94 -13.21
C ILE A 115 -32.05 -7.83 -13.90
N GLU A 116 -31.38 -6.85 -14.50
CA GLU A 116 -32.04 -5.78 -15.26
C GLU A 116 -32.90 -6.34 -16.40
N MET A 117 -32.37 -7.34 -17.12
CA MET A 117 -33.09 -7.98 -18.23
C MET A 117 -34.32 -8.77 -17.76
N ILE A 118 -34.25 -9.45 -16.62
CA ILE A 118 -35.40 -10.14 -16.00
C ILE A 118 -36.47 -9.13 -15.62
N ASN A 119 -36.09 -8.07 -14.88
CA ASN A 119 -37.02 -7.02 -14.44
C ASN A 119 -37.73 -6.35 -15.62
N PHE A 120 -36.95 -5.91 -16.62
CA PHE A 120 -37.49 -5.26 -17.82
C PHE A 120 -38.44 -6.17 -18.61
N SER A 121 -38.10 -7.47 -18.72
CA SER A 121 -38.94 -8.42 -19.44
C SER A 121 -40.23 -8.73 -18.69
N ARG A 122 -40.19 -8.81 -17.35
CA ARG A 122 -41.38 -8.95 -16.50
C ARG A 122 -42.29 -7.72 -16.56
N GLU A 123 -41.74 -6.51 -16.56
CA GLU A 123 -42.51 -5.27 -16.76
C GLU A 123 -43.24 -5.24 -18.10
N LEU A 124 -42.63 -5.81 -19.14
CA LEU A 124 -43.23 -5.95 -20.48
C LEU A 124 -44.23 -7.11 -20.58
N GLY A 125 -44.45 -7.89 -19.52
CA GLY A 125 -45.37 -9.03 -19.50
C GLY A 125 -44.87 -10.24 -20.31
N ALA A 126 -43.55 -10.39 -20.48
CA ALA A 126 -42.98 -11.56 -21.14
C ALA A 126 -43.05 -12.80 -20.25
N ASP A 127 -43.16 -13.97 -20.88
CA ASP A 127 -43.18 -15.26 -20.20
C ASP A 127 -41.79 -15.66 -19.67
N ASP A 128 -41.74 -16.25 -18.47
CA ASP A 128 -40.50 -16.60 -17.78
C ASP A 128 -39.66 -17.64 -18.57
N GLU A 129 -40.25 -18.52 -19.39
CA GLU A 129 -39.50 -19.44 -20.25
C GLU A 129 -38.76 -18.72 -21.38
N LEU A 130 -39.37 -17.67 -21.94
CA LEU A 130 -38.74 -16.83 -22.97
C LEU A 130 -37.58 -16.02 -22.38
N ILE A 131 -37.70 -15.56 -21.13
CA ILE A 131 -36.65 -14.84 -20.42
C ILE A 131 -35.45 -15.77 -20.16
N ARG A 132 -35.70 -16.98 -19.65
CA ARG A 132 -34.67 -18.01 -19.44
C ARG A 132 -33.90 -18.33 -20.72
N THR A 133 -34.62 -18.50 -21.84
CA THR A 133 -34.01 -18.78 -23.15
C THR A 133 -33.11 -17.63 -23.61
N LYS A 134 -33.56 -16.37 -23.48
CA LYS A 134 -32.76 -15.20 -23.85
C LYS A 134 -31.53 -15.00 -22.96
N LEU A 135 -31.61 -15.33 -21.66
CA LEU A 135 -30.45 -15.26 -20.75
C LEU A 135 -29.37 -16.28 -21.12
N LYS A 136 -29.76 -17.49 -21.52
CA LYS A 136 -28.83 -18.50 -22.06
C LYS A 136 -28.17 -18.03 -23.35
N ASP A 137 -28.95 -17.54 -24.31
CA ASP A 137 -28.43 -17.17 -25.63
C ASP A 137 -27.55 -15.91 -25.59
N ASN A 138 -27.98 -14.87 -24.87
CA ASN A 138 -27.28 -13.57 -24.86
C ASN A 138 -26.13 -13.51 -23.83
N LEU A 139 -26.32 -14.03 -22.62
CA LEU A 139 -25.34 -13.91 -21.53
C LEU A 139 -24.52 -15.19 -21.31
N LYS A 140 -24.88 -16.30 -21.99
CA LYS A 140 -24.23 -17.62 -21.87
C LYS A 140 -24.12 -18.08 -20.41
N LEU A 141 -25.18 -17.81 -19.64
CA LEU A 141 -25.29 -18.23 -18.25
C LEU A 141 -25.63 -19.72 -18.17
N SER A 142 -25.15 -20.40 -17.13
CA SER A 142 -25.55 -21.78 -16.84
C SER A 142 -26.97 -21.83 -16.30
N ASP A 143 -27.62 -22.99 -16.41
CA ASP A 143 -28.95 -23.23 -15.84
C ASP A 143 -29.01 -22.92 -14.34
N GLU A 144 -27.99 -23.35 -13.59
CA GLU A 144 -27.87 -23.12 -12.15
C GLU A 144 -27.84 -21.62 -11.80
N MET A 145 -27.05 -20.83 -12.54
CA MET A 145 -27.00 -19.37 -12.32
C MET A 145 -28.31 -18.68 -12.68
N ILE A 146 -29.04 -19.18 -13.69
CA ILE A 146 -30.33 -18.62 -14.07
C ILE A 146 -31.36 -18.91 -12.98
N ASP A 147 -31.40 -20.12 -12.44
CA ASP A 147 -32.31 -20.45 -11.34
C ASP A 147 -32.04 -19.57 -10.09
N GLU A 148 -30.77 -19.38 -9.72
CA GLU A 148 -30.40 -18.46 -8.62
C GLU A 148 -30.82 -17.00 -8.88
N LEU A 149 -30.73 -16.53 -10.13
CA LEU A 149 -31.14 -15.17 -10.51
C LEU A 149 -32.66 -14.99 -10.39
N PHE A 150 -33.44 -15.99 -10.79
CA PHE A 150 -34.90 -15.96 -10.66
C PHE A 150 -35.37 -16.10 -9.21
N GLU A 151 -34.58 -16.69 -8.30
CA GLU A 151 -34.87 -16.68 -6.86
C GLU A 151 -34.58 -15.33 -6.19
N LYS A 152 -33.66 -14.53 -6.75
CA LYS A 152 -33.26 -13.21 -6.22
C LYS A 152 -34.15 -12.05 -6.69
N VAL A 153 -34.96 -12.26 -7.73
CA VAL A 153 -35.80 -11.24 -8.41
C VAL A 153 -37.28 -11.56 -8.28
#